data_AF-A0A972TDD7-F1
#
_entry.id   AF-A0A972TDD7-F1
#
_cell.length_a   1.000
_cell.length_b   1.000
_cell.length_c   1.000
_cell.angle_alpha   90.00
_cell.angle_beta   90.00
_cell.angle_gamma   90.00
#
_symmetry.space_group_name_H-M   'P 1'
#
loop_
_entity.id
_entity.type
_entity.pdbx_description
1 polymer ?
#
loop_
_entity_poly.entity_id
_entity_poly.type
_entity_poly.pdbx_seq_one_letter_code
_entity_poly.pdbx_strand_id
1 'polypeptide(L)'
;MGRIGSADVALDLLLADNKVEADRLAGILNSENRNRQKIEAAILEEALSKLEREVNFKEHCVIVLAEDNWHVGVVGIVASRIQDKYYRPTIVIALDGDKGKGSGRSIDNFNLFGAMMDSKKYLIDFGGHEAACGLSIKRNNIDKFRESINKYAWKNIAHEDLFPKLDIDMELDLSELTRDVIDGLEALKPYGPENRCPVFSSHGVMLRNDPRFMGKNGIKMLVSHGDVTCETVSFKRDSIDVPRQGQILDIVYSPSINSWQGIDSIQLDLRDLRINDG
;
A
#
# COMPACT_ATOMS: atom_id res chain seq x y z
N MET A 1 8.73 -4.16 16.06
CA MET A 1 9.09 -3.65 17.39
C MET A 1 10.56 -3.21 17.47
N GLY A 2 11.54 -3.98 16.98
CA GLY A 2 12.97 -3.57 16.96
C GLY A 2 13.39 -2.48 15.95
N ARG A 3 12.50 -1.57 15.55
CA ARG A 3 12.83 -0.50 14.56
C ARG A 3 13.21 0.83 15.20
N ILE A 4 12.71 1.11 16.40
CA ILE A 4 13.06 2.30 17.20
C ILE A 4 13.33 1.90 18.66
N GLY A 5 12.70 0.82 19.15
CA GLY A 5 12.89 0.30 20.50
C GLY A 5 13.74 -0.97 20.57
N SER A 6 13.98 -1.43 21.80
CA SER A 6 14.72 -2.68 22.04
C SER A 6 13.89 -3.89 21.62
N ALA A 7 14.49 -4.78 20.83
CA ALA A 7 13.89 -6.06 20.47
C ALA A 7 13.61 -6.92 21.72
N ASP A 8 14.37 -6.71 22.80
CA ASP A 8 14.29 -7.47 24.04
C ASP A 8 12.94 -7.25 24.74
N VAL A 9 12.41 -6.02 24.75
CA VAL A 9 11.11 -5.70 25.38
C VAL A 9 9.96 -6.45 24.72
N ALA A 10 10.04 -6.69 23.40
CA ALA A 10 9.04 -7.47 22.70
C ALA A 10 9.14 -8.96 23.01
N LEU A 11 10.35 -9.48 23.19
CA LEU A 11 10.58 -10.86 23.61
C LEU A 11 10.12 -11.07 25.05
N ASP A 12 10.51 -10.17 25.96
CA ASP A 12 10.13 -10.21 27.37
C ASP A 12 8.60 -10.19 27.53
N LEU A 13 7.88 -9.43 26.69
CA LEU A 13 6.41 -9.42 26.71
C LEU A 13 5.83 -10.79 26.35
N LEU A 14 6.39 -11.47 25.34
CA LEU A 14 5.95 -12.80 24.93
C LEU A 14 6.29 -13.88 25.96
N LEU A 15 7.31 -13.64 26.78
CA LEU A 15 7.77 -14.54 27.84
C LEU A 15 7.23 -14.17 29.24
N ALA A 16 6.38 -13.14 29.35
CA ALA A 16 5.91 -12.67 30.64
C ALA A 16 4.96 -13.70 31.30
N ASP A 17 5.33 -14.18 32.49
CA ASP A 17 4.57 -15.19 33.24
C ASP A 17 3.37 -14.63 34.01
N ASN A 18 3.23 -13.30 34.10
CA ASN A 18 2.14 -12.67 34.83
C ASN A 18 1.61 -11.43 34.12
N LYS A 19 0.32 -11.18 34.33
CA LYS A 19 -0.42 -10.09 33.69
C LYS A 19 0.15 -8.71 34.01
N VAL A 20 0.62 -8.49 35.24
CA VAL A 20 1.12 -7.16 35.66
C VAL A 20 2.35 -6.77 34.85
N GLU A 21 3.28 -7.71 34.68
CA GLU A 21 4.48 -7.47 33.88
C GLU A 21 4.16 -7.35 32.39
N ALA A 22 3.27 -8.20 31.87
CA ALA A 22 2.80 -8.10 30.49
C ALA A 22 2.16 -6.74 30.18
N ASP A 23 1.28 -6.23 31.06
CA ASP A 23 0.62 -4.93 30.89
C ASP A 23 1.65 -3.79 30.88
N ARG A 24 2.68 -3.85 31.73
CA ARG A 24 3.77 -2.87 31.78
C ARG A 24 4.58 -2.85 30.48
N LEU A 25 5.02 -4.03 30.01
CA LEU A 25 5.80 -4.18 28.77
C LEU A 25 4.99 -3.78 27.54
N ALA A 26 3.70 -4.15 27.48
CA ALA A 26 2.79 -3.72 26.43
C ALA A 26 2.63 -2.19 26.40
N GLY A 27 2.57 -1.55 27.57
CA GLY A 27 2.55 -0.08 27.69
C GLY A 27 3.78 0.58 27.07
N ILE A 28 4.97 0.03 27.35
CA ILE A 28 6.24 0.50 26.76
C ILE A 28 6.20 0.36 25.23
N LEU A 29 5.89 -0.83 24.71
CA LEU A 29 5.85 -1.06 23.26
C LEU A 29 4.81 -0.18 22.56
N ASN A 30 3.66 0.08 23.19
CA ASN A 30 2.64 0.96 22.65
C ASN A 30 3.16 2.42 22.58
N SER A 31 3.88 2.88 23.61
CA SER A 31 4.50 4.21 23.60
C SER A 31 5.55 4.35 22.49
N GLU A 32 6.42 3.35 22.31
CA GLU A 32 7.43 3.32 21.24
C GLU A 32 6.79 3.26 19.85
N ASN A 33 5.72 2.48 19.69
CA ASN A 33 4.97 2.40 18.45
C ASN A 33 4.33 3.76 18.09
N ARG A 34 3.75 4.47 19.07
CA ARG A 34 3.21 5.83 18.88
C ARG A 34 4.32 6.80 18.49
N ASN A 35 5.48 6.74 19.14
CA ASN A 35 6.61 7.59 18.78
C ASN A 35 7.10 7.31 17.36
N ARG A 36 7.22 6.04 16.98
CA ARG A 36 7.55 5.64 15.60
C ARG A 36 6.57 6.21 14.60
N GLN A 37 5.27 6.07 14.83
CA GLN A 37 4.24 6.60 13.93
C GLN A 37 4.34 8.12 13.76
N LYS A 38 4.70 8.88 14.81
CA LYS A 38 4.93 10.32 14.72
C LYS A 38 6.14 10.65 13.83
N ILE A 39 7.27 9.99 14.06
CA ILE A 39 8.50 10.18 13.26
C ILE A 39 8.24 9.79 11.80
N GLU A 40 7.55 8.66 11.59
CA GLU A 40 7.15 8.16 10.27
C GLU A 40 6.26 9.15 9.52
N ALA A 41 5.28 9.77 10.17
CA ALA A 41 4.42 10.78 9.55
C ALA A 41 5.23 12.01 9.11
N ALA A 42 6.13 12.51 9.96
CA ALA A 42 6.97 13.67 9.65
C ALA A 42 7.92 13.39 8.47
N ILE A 43 8.62 12.25 8.50
CA ILE A 43 9.54 11.86 7.41
C ILE A 43 8.76 11.64 6.11
N LEU A 44 7.57 11.03 6.18
CA LEU A 44 6.75 10.81 4.99
C LEU A 44 6.31 12.13 4.36
N GLU A 45 5.86 13.10 5.16
CA GLU A 45 5.47 14.42 4.67
C GLU A 45 6.62 15.13 3.96
N GLU A 46 7.80 15.13 4.58
CA GLU A 46 9.01 15.70 3.99
C GLU A 46 9.44 14.98 2.71
N ALA A 47 9.42 13.64 2.73
CA ALA A 47 9.77 12.81 1.58
C ALA A 47 8.81 13.04 0.39
N LEU A 48 7.51 13.22 0.64
CA LEU A 48 6.53 13.56 -0.39
C LEU A 48 6.80 14.96 -0.98
N SER A 49 7.06 15.95 -0.13
CA SER A 49 7.42 17.30 -0.57
C SER A 49 8.71 17.31 -1.40
N LYS A 50 9.70 16.49 -1.03
CA LYS A 50 10.96 16.33 -1.75
C LYS A 50 10.76 15.62 -3.09
N LEU A 51 9.94 14.56 -3.11
CA LEU A 51 9.56 13.83 -4.33
C LEU A 51 8.96 14.78 -5.36
N GLU A 52 8.01 15.63 -4.97
CA GLU A 52 7.37 16.59 -5.88
C GLU A 52 8.36 17.59 -6.52
N ARG A 53 9.46 17.91 -5.82
CA ARG A 53 10.49 18.83 -6.32
C ARG A 53 11.56 18.14 -7.17
N GLU A 54 11.95 16.92 -6.79
CA GLU A 54 13.16 16.27 -7.31
C GLU A 54 12.87 15.14 -8.31
N VAL A 55 11.67 14.57 -8.30
CA VAL A 55 11.34 13.37 -9.09
C VAL A 55 10.50 13.74 -10.31
N ASN A 56 11.14 13.66 -11.48
CA ASN A 56 10.45 13.67 -12.78
C ASN A 56 10.09 12.25 -13.22
N PHE A 57 8.80 11.87 -13.21
CA PHE A 57 8.36 10.52 -13.61
C PHE A 57 8.57 10.16 -15.09
N LYS A 58 8.89 11.14 -15.96
CA LYS A 58 9.31 10.85 -17.34
C LYS A 58 10.74 10.31 -17.42
N GLU A 59 11.56 10.63 -16.43
CA GLU A 59 12.98 10.28 -16.38
C GLU A 59 13.27 9.23 -15.31
N HIS A 60 12.48 9.23 -14.24
CA HIS A 60 12.68 8.40 -13.07
C HIS A 60 11.60 7.32 -12.96
N CYS A 61 12.03 6.09 -13.21
CA CYS A 61 11.29 4.87 -12.97
C CYS A 61 11.41 4.39 -11.50
N VAL A 62 12.54 4.69 -10.85
CA VAL A 62 12.83 4.38 -9.45
C VAL A 62 12.94 5.69 -8.67
N ILE A 63 12.14 5.80 -7.61
CA ILE A 63 12.17 6.93 -6.68
C ILE A 63 13.37 6.74 -5.75
N VAL A 64 14.31 7.70 -5.73
CA VAL A 64 15.45 7.69 -4.81
C VAL A 64 15.51 9.01 -4.06
N LEU A 65 15.15 8.96 -2.77
CA LEU A 65 15.12 10.12 -1.89
C LEU A 65 16.17 9.95 -0.79
N ALA A 66 16.87 11.04 -0.45
CA ALA A 66 17.87 11.06 0.59
C ALA A 66 17.84 12.39 1.33
N GLU A 67 17.79 12.37 2.65
CA GLU A 67 17.77 13.60 3.45
C GLU A 67 18.48 13.39 4.79
N ASP A 68 18.98 14.51 5.33
CA ASP A 68 19.48 14.60 6.69
C ASP A 68 18.34 14.41 7.71
N ASN A 69 18.68 13.96 8.93
CA ASN A 69 17.74 13.80 10.05
C ASN A 69 16.64 12.74 9.87
N TRP A 70 16.61 11.99 8.77
CA TRP A 70 15.73 10.83 8.66
C TRP A 70 16.21 9.69 9.56
N HIS A 71 15.26 9.03 10.22
CA HIS A 71 15.58 7.94 11.13
C HIS A 71 15.73 6.61 10.38
N VAL A 72 16.90 5.96 10.46
CA VAL A 72 17.24 4.70 9.76
C VAL A 72 16.22 3.58 10.04
N GLY A 73 15.67 3.53 11.25
CA GLY A 73 14.62 2.56 11.61
C GLY A 73 13.28 2.73 10.89
N VAL A 74 13.04 3.91 10.30
CA VAL A 74 11.75 4.35 9.75
C VAL A 74 11.77 4.43 8.22
N VAL A 75 12.94 4.68 7.60
CA VAL A 75 13.04 4.84 6.13
C VAL A 75 12.44 3.67 5.34
N GLY A 76 12.49 2.44 5.86
CA GLY A 76 11.86 1.29 5.19
C GLY A 76 10.32 1.33 5.20
N ILE A 77 9.70 1.91 6.22
CA ILE A 77 8.23 2.09 6.28
C ILE A 77 7.82 3.20 5.32
N VAL A 78 8.58 4.30 5.30
CA VAL A 78 8.36 5.42 4.38
C VAL A 78 8.53 4.97 2.93
N ALA A 79 9.57 4.20 2.62
CA ALA A 79 9.77 3.61 1.28
C ALA A 79 8.59 2.75 0.85
N SER A 80 8.02 1.95 1.77
CA SER A 80 6.83 1.12 1.48
C SER A 80 5.62 2.00 1.17
N ARG A 81 5.35 3.03 1.98
CA ARG A 81 4.20 3.93 1.74
C ARG A 81 4.30 4.71 0.43
N ILE A 82 5.49 5.16 0.08
CA ILE A 82 5.71 5.86 -1.20
C ILE A 82 5.57 4.88 -2.36
N GLN A 83 6.14 3.67 -2.25
CA GLN A 83 5.97 2.63 -3.26
C GLN A 83 4.50 2.23 -3.43
N ASP A 84 3.73 2.08 -2.34
CA ASP A 84 2.29 1.80 -2.41
C ASP A 84 1.51 2.93 -3.08
N LYS A 85 1.85 4.19 -2.76
CA LYS A 85 1.12 5.36 -3.27
C LYS A 85 1.40 5.64 -4.76
N TYR A 86 2.66 5.50 -5.18
CA TYR A 86 3.08 5.84 -6.54
C TYR A 86 3.25 4.62 -7.45
N TYR A 87 3.17 3.41 -6.90
CA TYR A 87 3.44 2.15 -7.58
C TYR A 87 4.76 2.22 -8.38
N ARG A 88 5.82 2.64 -7.69
CA ARG A 88 7.18 2.75 -8.22
C ARG A 88 8.16 2.11 -7.25
N PRO A 89 9.20 1.39 -7.73
CA PRO A 89 10.31 1.01 -6.87
C PRO A 89 10.85 2.24 -6.16
N THR A 90 11.00 2.16 -4.85
CA THR A 90 11.31 3.33 -4.01
C THR A 90 12.44 3.00 -3.06
N ILE A 91 13.43 3.90 -2.99
CA ILE A 91 14.55 3.87 -2.08
C ILE A 91 14.56 5.16 -1.26
N VAL A 92 14.61 5.03 0.05
CA VAL A 92 14.68 6.14 1.00
C VAL A 92 15.95 5.99 1.84
N ILE A 93 16.77 7.04 1.89
CA ILE A 93 18.11 7.03 2.47
C ILE A 93 18.18 8.07 3.59
N ALA A 94 18.48 7.60 4.80
CA ALA A 94 18.81 8.47 5.93
C ALA A 94 20.30 8.80 5.88
N LEU A 95 20.62 10.10 5.82
CA LEU A 95 22.00 10.59 5.79
C LEU A 95 22.53 10.83 7.21
N ASP A 96 23.79 10.47 7.41
CA ASP A 96 24.58 10.70 8.62
C ASP A 96 26.00 11.10 8.19
N GLY A 97 26.26 12.41 8.14
CA GLY A 97 27.51 12.98 7.66
C GLY A 97 27.77 12.68 6.17
N ASP A 98 28.90 12.01 5.89
CA ASP A 98 29.36 11.66 4.53
C ASP A 98 28.75 10.36 3.98
N LYS A 99 27.97 9.65 4.80
CA LYS A 99 27.36 8.36 4.47
C LYS A 99 25.86 8.40 4.70
N GLY A 100 25.16 7.41 4.17
CA GLY A 100 23.75 7.19 4.43
C GLY A 100 23.42 5.70 4.48
N LYS A 101 22.36 5.37 5.22
CA LYS A 101 21.75 4.04 5.25
C LYS A 101 20.34 4.15 4.70
N GLY A 102 20.01 3.29 3.73
CA GLY A 102 18.73 3.31 3.06
C GLY A 102 18.02 1.97 3.06
N SER A 103 16.73 2.02 2.79
CA SER A 103 15.92 0.84 2.52
C SER A 103 15.11 1.07 1.24
N GLY A 104 15.05 0.02 0.43
CA GLY A 104 14.29 -0.02 -0.81
C GLY A 104 13.11 -0.99 -0.77
N ARG A 105 12.08 -0.67 -1.53
CA ARG A 105 10.91 -1.51 -1.81
C ARG A 105 10.67 -1.55 -3.30
N SER A 106 10.35 -2.74 -3.81
CA SER A 106 10.03 -2.95 -5.21
C SER A 106 8.53 -2.98 -5.44
N ILE A 107 8.15 -2.99 -6.71
CA ILE A 107 6.82 -3.34 -7.19
C ILE A 107 6.87 -4.76 -7.78
N ASP A 108 5.71 -5.28 -8.14
CA ASP A 108 5.61 -6.54 -8.88
C ASP A 108 6.41 -6.44 -10.19
N ASN A 109 6.96 -7.58 -10.62
CA ASN A 109 7.75 -7.70 -11.86
C ASN A 109 9.01 -6.82 -11.94
N PHE A 110 9.51 -6.28 -10.83
CA PHE A 110 10.82 -5.62 -10.80
C PHE A 110 11.77 -6.20 -9.75
N ASN A 111 12.92 -6.68 -10.22
CA ASN A 111 13.97 -7.17 -9.34
C ASN A 111 14.87 -6.05 -8.84
N LEU A 112 14.54 -5.52 -7.65
CA LEU A 112 15.30 -4.46 -7.02
C LEU A 112 16.71 -4.91 -6.65
N PHE A 113 16.90 -6.15 -6.20
CA PHE A 113 18.23 -6.67 -5.88
C PHE A 113 19.15 -6.70 -7.11
N GLY A 114 18.63 -7.11 -8.27
CA GLY A 114 19.35 -7.05 -9.55
C GLY A 114 19.77 -5.62 -9.90
N ALA A 115 18.88 -4.65 -9.71
CA ALA A 115 19.16 -3.23 -9.95
C ALA A 115 20.26 -2.69 -9.02
N MET A 116 20.27 -3.14 -7.76
CA MET A 116 21.34 -2.82 -6.80
C MET A 116 22.67 -3.42 -7.21
N MET A 117 22.68 -4.66 -7.69
CA MET A 117 23.88 -5.36 -8.14
C MET A 117 24.52 -4.67 -9.36
N ASP A 118 23.72 -4.19 -10.31
CA ASP A 118 24.19 -3.38 -11.46
C ASP A 118 24.80 -2.05 -11.00
N SER A 119 24.24 -1.47 -9.93
CA SER A 119 24.66 -0.18 -9.35
C SER A 119 25.70 -0.30 -8.23
N LYS A 120 26.26 -1.50 -7.99
CA LYS A 120 27.11 -1.81 -6.81
C LYS A 120 28.31 -0.89 -6.63
N LYS A 121 28.88 -0.37 -7.71
CA LYS A 121 30.06 0.52 -7.68
C LYS A 121 29.84 1.84 -6.94
N TYR A 122 28.58 2.25 -6.77
CA TYR A 122 28.22 3.46 -6.03
C TYR A 122 27.93 3.20 -4.56
N LEU A 123 27.73 1.94 -4.19
CA LEU A 123 27.32 1.51 -2.86
C LEU A 123 28.55 1.15 -2.01
N ILE A 124 28.43 1.34 -0.70
CA ILE A 124 29.41 0.84 0.27
C ILE A 124 29.09 -0.63 0.59
N ASP A 125 27.81 -0.91 0.85
CA ASP A 125 27.30 -2.24 1.14
C ASP A 125 25.80 -2.30 0.77
N PHE A 126 25.30 -3.48 0.42
CA PHE A 126 23.88 -3.70 0.16
C PHE A 126 23.48 -5.18 0.30
N GLY A 127 22.20 -5.42 0.56
CA GLY A 127 21.64 -6.76 0.64
C GLY A 127 20.12 -6.76 0.56
N GLY A 128 19.53 -7.96 0.58
CA GLY A 128 18.08 -8.16 0.52
C GLY A 128 17.67 -9.13 -0.57
N HIS A 129 16.45 -8.94 -1.07
CA HIS A 129 15.80 -9.80 -2.06
C HIS A 129 15.10 -8.95 -3.13
N GLU A 130 14.43 -9.63 -4.05
CA GLU A 130 13.74 -9.01 -5.19
C GLU A 130 12.82 -7.84 -4.79
N ALA A 131 12.02 -8.03 -3.73
CA ALA A 131 11.02 -7.05 -3.29
C ALA A 131 11.53 -5.98 -2.31
N ALA A 132 12.69 -6.19 -1.69
CA ALA A 132 13.20 -5.28 -0.65
C ALA A 132 14.71 -5.34 -0.51
N CYS A 133 15.34 -4.17 -0.35
CA CYS A 133 16.77 -4.08 -0.10
C CYS A 133 17.11 -3.15 1.07
N GLY A 134 18.30 -3.36 1.63
CA GLY A 134 19.00 -2.42 2.49
C GLY A 134 20.31 -2.02 1.82
N LEU A 135 20.74 -0.77 2.02
CA LEU A 135 21.97 -0.26 1.44
C LEU A 135 22.68 0.74 2.35
N SER A 136 23.98 0.88 2.12
CA SER A 136 24.76 2.01 2.60
C SER A 136 25.52 2.65 1.43
N ILE A 137 25.63 3.98 1.44
CA ILE A 137 26.13 4.76 0.31
C ILE A 137 26.87 6.00 0.81
N LYS A 138 27.86 6.48 0.06
CA LYS A 138 28.46 7.80 0.30
C LYS A 138 27.56 8.90 -0.24
N ARG A 139 27.40 10.02 0.47
CA ARG A 139 26.56 11.15 0.05
C ARG A 139 26.84 11.57 -1.40
N ASN A 140 28.11 11.71 -1.76
CA ASN A 140 28.53 12.17 -3.10
C ASN A 140 28.28 11.15 -4.24
N ASN A 141 27.83 9.94 -3.92
CA ASN A 141 27.48 8.91 -4.90
C ASN A 141 25.98 8.83 -5.20
N ILE A 142 25.13 9.54 -4.45
CA ILE A 142 23.66 9.38 -4.52
C ILE A 142 23.11 9.72 -5.89
N ASP A 143 23.57 10.82 -6.50
CA ASP A 143 23.09 11.21 -7.83
C ASP A 143 23.49 10.21 -8.91
N LYS A 144 24.75 9.76 -8.88
CA LYS A 144 25.24 8.73 -9.80
C LYS A 144 24.54 7.39 -9.61
N PHE A 145 24.20 7.05 -8.37
CA PHE A 145 23.40 5.87 -8.04
C PHE A 145 21.97 6.00 -8.58
N ARG A 146 21.34 7.16 -8.40
CA ARG A 146 19.99 7.45 -8.93
C ARG A 146 19.95 7.30 -10.45
N GLU A 147 20.93 7.83 -11.17
CA GLU A 147 21.04 7.66 -12.62
C GLU A 147 21.22 6.19 -13.01
N SER A 148 22.14 5.48 -12.34
CA SER A 148 22.46 4.08 -12.62
C SER A 148 21.25 3.17 -12.43
N ILE A 149 20.56 3.30 -11.31
CA ILE A 149 19.43 2.43 -10.98
C ILE A 149 18.22 2.70 -11.89
N ASN A 150 17.99 3.97 -12.26
CA ASN A 150 16.94 4.31 -13.21
C ASN A 150 17.25 3.80 -14.62
N LYS A 151 18.50 3.86 -15.05
CA LYS A 151 18.93 3.27 -16.33
C LYS A 151 18.72 1.76 -16.37
N TYR A 152 18.99 1.07 -15.27
CA TYR A 152 18.67 -0.35 -15.15
C TYR A 152 17.16 -0.58 -15.21
N ALA A 153 16.37 0.19 -14.45
CA ALA A 153 14.92 0.04 -14.39
C ALA A 153 14.25 0.24 -15.75
N TRP A 154 14.61 1.27 -16.51
CA TRP A 154 14.06 1.49 -17.85
C TRP A 154 14.31 0.36 -18.85
N LYS A 155 15.34 -0.47 -18.63
CA LYS A 155 15.63 -1.63 -19.47
C LYS A 155 14.87 -2.89 -19.03
N ASN A 156 14.39 -2.93 -17.80
CA ASN A 156 13.91 -4.15 -17.15
C ASN A 156 12.48 -4.02 -16.58
N ILE A 157 11.86 -2.85 -16.65
CA ILE A 157 10.46 -2.63 -16.27
C ILE A 157 9.68 -2.24 -17.52
N ALA A 158 8.59 -2.96 -17.81
CA ALA A 158 7.66 -2.55 -18.83
C ALA A 158 6.81 -1.38 -18.33
N HIS A 159 6.45 -0.46 -19.22
CA HIS A 159 5.64 0.70 -18.84
C HIS A 159 4.30 0.30 -18.19
N GLU A 160 3.71 -0.83 -18.57
CA GLU A 160 2.47 -1.34 -17.98
C GLU A 160 2.63 -1.84 -16.54
N ASP A 161 3.82 -2.31 -16.16
CA ASP A 161 4.11 -2.73 -14.77
C ASP A 161 4.25 -1.53 -13.84
N LEU A 162 4.35 -0.32 -14.39
CA LEU A 162 4.32 0.93 -13.62
C LEU A 162 2.90 1.34 -13.21
N PHE A 163 1.91 0.48 -13.39
CA PHE A 163 0.55 0.75 -12.94
C PHE A 163 0.06 -0.42 -12.09
N PRO A 164 -0.63 -0.14 -10.97
CA PRO A 164 -1.20 -1.19 -10.15
C PRO A 164 -2.18 -2.00 -11.00
N LYS A 165 -2.04 -3.32 -10.94
CA LYS A 165 -2.94 -4.27 -11.62
C LYS A 165 -3.93 -4.82 -10.61
N LEU A 166 -5.17 -5.00 -11.05
CA LEU A 166 -6.21 -5.71 -10.30
C LEU A 166 -6.45 -7.04 -11.00
N ASP A 167 -6.17 -8.13 -10.30
CA ASP A 167 -6.56 -9.46 -10.74
C ASP A 167 -8.06 -9.62 -10.44
N ILE A 168 -8.88 -9.60 -11.48
CA ILE A 168 -10.34 -9.81 -11.39
C ILE A 168 -10.59 -11.28 -11.71
N ASP A 169 -11.19 -12.01 -10.77
CA ASP A 169 -11.45 -13.43 -10.92
C ASP A 169 -12.59 -13.69 -11.92
N MET A 170 -13.64 -12.87 -11.86
CA MET A 170 -14.83 -13.04 -12.70
C MET A 170 -15.66 -11.76 -12.80
N GLU A 171 -16.25 -11.53 -13.97
CA GLU A 171 -17.31 -10.54 -14.16
C GLU A 171 -18.65 -11.14 -13.73
N LEU A 172 -19.42 -10.40 -12.91
CA LEU A 172 -20.72 -10.81 -12.41
C LEU A 172 -21.74 -9.68 -12.56
N ASP A 173 -22.97 -10.08 -12.87
CA ASP A 173 -24.13 -9.20 -12.69
C ASP A 173 -24.43 -9.07 -11.19
N LEU A 174 -24.86 -7.88 -10.74
CA LEU A 174 -25.26 -7.68 -9.34
C LEU A 174 -26.41 -8.62 -8.92
N SER A 175 -27.24 -9.06 -9.87
CA SER A 175 -28.31 -10.03 -9.61
C SER A 175 -27.83 -11.45 -9.33
N GLU A 176 -26.60 -11.79 -9.72
CA GLU A 176 -25.98 -13.10 -9.42
C GLU A 176 -25.39 -13.15 -8.01
N LEU A 177 -25.19 -11.98 -7.38
CA LEU A 177 -24.77 -11.89 -5.98
C LEU A 177 -25.94 -12.25 -5.07
N THR A 178 -26.06 -13.53 -4.76
CA THR A 178 -27.03 -14.05 -3.79
C THR A 178 -26.34 -14.40 -2.47
N ARG A 179 -27.14 -14.57 -1.42
CA ARG A 179 -26.62 -14.99 -0.11
C ARG A 179 -25.85 -16.31 -0.20
N ASP A 180 -26.38 -17.28 -0.93
CA ASP A 180 -25.75 -18.59 -1.10
C ASP A 180 -24.39 -18.50 -1.80
N VAL A 181 -24.24 -17.61 -2.79
CA VAL A 181 -22.95 -17.35 -3.44
C VAL A 181 -21.95 -16.82 -2.41
N ILE A 182 -22.34 -15.84 -1.59
CA ILE A 182 -21.45 -15.22 -0.62
C ILE A 182 -21.08 -16.20 0.50
N ASP A 183 -22.03 -17.00 1.00
CA ASP A 183 -21.75 -18.04 1.99
C ASP A 183 -20.81 -19.12 1.41
N GLY A 184 -20.93 -19.43 0.11
CA GLY A 184 -19.99 -20.30 -0.61
C GLY A 184 -18.58 -19.72 -0.68
N LEU A 185 -18.45 -18.41 -0.93
CA LEU A 185 -17.15 -17.72 -0.90
C LEU A 185 -16.57 -17.72 0.52
N GLU A 186 -17.38 -17.46 1.54
CA GLU A 186 -16.98 -17.47 2.95
C GLU A 186 -16.39 -18.82 3.38
N ALA A 187 -16.86 -19.93 2.80
CA ALA A 187 -16.31 -21.27 3.05
C ALA A 187 -14.86 -21.46 2.55
N LEU A 188 -14.34 -20.56 1.69
CA LEU A 188 -12.96 -20.59 1.20
C LEU A 188 -11.95 -19.95 2.17
N LYS A 189 -12.41 -19.39 3.29
CA LYS A 189 -11.53 -18.83 4.32
C LYS A 189 -10.63 -19.89 4.97
N PRO A 190 -9.44 -19.51 5.48
CA PRO A 190 -8.93 -18.15 5.64
C PRO A 190 -8.31 -17.58 4.38
N TYR A 191 -8.57 -16.29 4.13
CA TYR A 191 -7.91 -15.54 3.07
C TYR A 191 -6.53 -15.05 3.52
N GLY A 192 -5.60 -14.98 2.57
CA GLY A 192 -4.22 -14.52 2.77
C GLY A 192 -3.47 -14.35 1.44
N PRO A 193 -2.15 -14.11 1.47
CA PRO A 193 -1.36 -13.93 0.25
C PRO A 193 -1.46 -15.08 -0.74
N GLU A 194 -1.57 -16.32 -0.25
CA GLU A 194 -1.67 -17.55 -1.05
C GLU A 194 -3.13 -17.99 -1.32
N ASN A 195 -4.11 -17.30 -0.74
CA ASN A 195 -5.53 -17.55 -0.94
C ASN A 195 -6.26 -16.21 -0.90
N ARG A 196 -6.18 -15.44 -1.98
CA ARG A 196 -6.71 -14.07 -2.00
C ARG A 196 -8.25 -14.12 -1.93
N CYS A 197 -8.83 -13.13 -1.27
CA CYS A 197 -10.28 -12.97 -1.29
C CYS A 197 -10.73 -12.72 -2.75
N PRO A 198 -11.73 -13.44 -3.25
CA PRO A 198 -12.21 -13.26 -4.62
C PRO A 198 -12.61 -11.81 -4.93
N VAL A 199 -12.24 -11.38 -6.13
CA VAL A 199 -12.47 -10.04 -6.67
C VAL A 199 -13.30 -10.18 -7.93
N PHE A 200 -14.43 -9.49 -7.96
CA PHE A 200 -15.36 -9.50 -9.07
C PHE A 200 -15.48 -8.11 -9.68
N SER A 201 -15.98 -8.05 -10.91
CA SER A 201 -16.36 -6.79 -11.54
C SER A 201 -17.81 -6.81 -12.02
N SER A 202 -18.44 -5.65 -12.00
CA SER A 202 -19.71 -5.40 -12.70
C SER A 202 -19.55 -4.14 -13.54
N HIS A 203 -19.98 -4.22 -14.79
CA HIS A 203 -19.97 -3.09 -15.72
C HIS A 203 -21.36 -2.44 -15.81
N GLY A 204 -21.39 -1.15 -16.12
CA GLY A 204 -22.65 -0.47 -16.42
C GLY A 204 -23.58 -0.26 -15.23
N VAL A 205 -23.07 -0.26 -13.99
CA VAL A 205 -23.90 -0.05 -12.79
C VAL A 205 -24.23 1.43 -12.62
N MET A 206 -25.48 1.74 -12.30
CA MET A 206 -25.92 3.12 -12.08
C MET A 206 -25.73 3.55 -10.63
N LEU A 207 -25.10 4.70 -10.41
CA LEU A 207 -25.02 5.30 -9.09
C LEU A 207 -26.36 5.95 -8.70
N ARG A 208 -27.00 5.44 -7.64
CA ARG A 208 -28.34 5.86 -7.23
C ARG A 208 -28.37 7.14 -6.39
N ASN A 209 -27.30 7.41 -5.65
CA ASN A 209 -27.20 8.57 -4.76
C ASN A 209 -25.78 9.16 -4.80
N ASP A 210 -25.67 10.44 -4.46
CA ASP A 210 -24.34 11.03 -4.26
C ASP A 210 -23.58 10.27 -3.17
N PRO A 211 -22.27 10.03 -3.34
CA PRO A 211 -21.49 9.29 -2.38
C PRO A 211 -21.48 9.95 -0.99
N ARG A 212 -21.67 9.14 0.05
CA ARG A 212 -21.57 9.57 1.44
C ARG A 212 -20.18 9.30 1.98
N PHE A 213 -19.55 10.32 2.56
CA PHE A 213 -18.25 10.15 3.21
C PHE A 213 -18.38 9.58 4.62
N MET A 214 -17.49 8.67 4.98
CA MET A 214 -17.44 7.95 6.25
C MET A 214 -16.05 8.07 6.87
N GLY A 215 -15.94 8.76 8.01
CA GLY A 215 -14.64 8.99 8.65
C GLY A 215 -13.69 9.80 7.76
N LYS A 216 -12.40 9.50 7.82
CA LYS A 216 -11.37 10.25 7.07
C LYS A 216 -11.28 9.84 5.59
N ASN A 217 -11.30 8.53 5.33
CA ASN A 217 -11.00 7.95 4.01
C ASN A 217 -12.10 6.99 3.51
N GLY A 218 -13.26 6.94 4.17
CA GLY A 218 -14.36 6.07 3.78
C GLY A 218 -15.34 6.75 2.82
N ILE A 219 -15.87 5.97 1.88
CA ILE A 219 -16.92 6.36 0.94
C ILE A 219 -17.95 5.23 0.87
N LYS A 220 -19.23 5.60 0.87
CA LYS A 220 -20.37 4.70 0.78
C LYS A 220 -21.33 5.17 -0.29
N MET A 221 -21.79 4.23 -1.10
CA MET A 221 -22.60 4.46 -2.30
C MET A 221 -23.68 3.39 -2.42
N LEU A 222 -24.74 3.68 -3.16
CA LEU A 222 -25.70 2.69 -3.64
C LEU A 222 -25.57 2.59 -5.16
N VAL A 223 -25.22 1.42 -5.64
CA VAL A 223 -25.14 1.10 -7.05
C VAL A 223 -26.25 0.13 -7.41
N SER A 224 -26.74 0.22 -8.63
CA SER A 224 -27.76 -0.71 -9.11
C SER A 224 -27.50 -1.18 -10.52
N HIS A 225 -27.91 -2.41 -10.78
CA HIS A 225 -27.98 -2.97 -12.12
C HIS A 225 -29.38 -3.58 -12.28
N GLY A 226 -30.19 -3.02 -13.18
CA GLY A 226 -31.62 -3.30 -13.24
C GLY A 226 -32.35 -2.98 -11.93
N ASP A 227 -33.04 -3.97 -11.39
CA ASP A 227 -33.84 -3.88 -10.15
C ASP A 227 -33.02 -4.18 -8.88
N VAL A 228 -31.78 -4.65 -9.03
CA VAL A 228 -30.92 -5.00 -7.90
C VAL A 228 -30.13 -3.78 -7.47
N THR A 229 -30.13 -3.48 -6.17
CA THR A 229 -29.37 -2.39 -5.56
C THR A 229 -28.50 -2.94 -4.45
N CYS A 230 -27.20 -2.64 -4.52
CA CYS A 230 -26.22 -3.08 -3.53
C CYS A 230 -25.58 -1.88 -2.85
N GLU A 231 -25.33 -2.03 -1.55
CA GLU A 231 -24.51 -1.08 -0.81
C GLU A 231 -23.04 -1.31 -1.14
N THR A 232 -22.33 -0.25 -1.47
CA THR A 232 -20.93 -0.31 -1.90
C THR A 232 -20.09 0.59 -1.00
N VAL A 233 -19.04 0.04 -0.41
CA VAL A 233 -18.20 0.72 0.60
C VAL A 233 -16.73 0.59 0.23
N SER A 234 -15.97 1.67 0.30
CA SER A 234 -14.51 1.64 0.27
C SER A 234 -13.94 2.46 1.44
N PHE A 235 -12.83 2.00 2.01
CA PHE A 235 -12.04 2.71 3.01
C PHE A 235 -10.78 3.37 2.43
N LYS A 236 -10.67 3.39 1.09
CA LYS A 236 -9.53 3.96 0.34
C LYS A 236 -10.01 5.09 -0.60
N ARG A 237 -10.80 6.04 -0.10
CA ARG A 237 -11.34 7.15 -0.90
C ARG A 237 -10.28 7.92 -1.69
N ASP A 238 -9.09 8.15 -1.11
CA ASP A 238 -8.06 8.99 -1.74
C ASP A 238 -7.47 8.38 -3.04
N SER A 239 -7.78 7.12 -3.34
CA SER A 239 -7.40 6.44 -4.59
C SER A 239 -8.58 6.22 -5.54
N ILE A 240 -9.74 6.85 -5.30
CA ILE A 240 -10.97 6.64 -6.06
C ILE A 240 -11.50 7.99 -6.55
N ASP A 241 -11.74 8.11 -7.85
CA ASP A 241 -12.45 9.25 -8.41
C ASP A 241 -13.89 9.26 -7.89
N VAL A 242 -14.30 10.36 -7.25
CA VAL A 242 -15.61 10.45 -6.60
C VAL A 242 -16.70 10.67 -7.66
N PRO A 243 -17.59 9.70 -7.92
CA PRO A 243 -18.63 9.85 -8.92
C PRO A 243 -19.78 10.71 -8.39
N ARG A 244 -20.70 11.09 -9.28
CA ARG A 244 -21.93 11.85 -8.98
C ARG A 244 -23.15 11.01 -9.28
N GLN A 245 -24.24 11.30 -8.57
CA GLN A 245 -25.51 10.61 -8.78
C GLN A 245 -25.89 10.57 -10.27
N GLY A 246 -26.36 9.41 -10.73
CA GLY A 246 -26.82 9.18 -12.10
C GLY A 246 -25.71 8.77 -13.07
N GLN A 247 -24.43 8.82 -12.68
CA GLN A 247 -23.36 8.29 -13.52
C GLN A 247 -23.39 6.76 -13.60
N ILE A 248 -22.92 6.25 -14.75
CA ILE A 248 -22.72 4.83 -15.00
C ILE A 248 -21.28 4.50 -14.62
N LEU A 249 -21.09 3.42 -13.87
CA LEU A 249 -19.81 3.00 -13.33
C LEU A 249 -19.51 1.57 -13.75
N ASP A 250 -18.24 1.28 -13.91
CA ASP A 250 -17.73 -0.08 -13.80
C ASP A 250 -17.05 -0.20 -12.43
N ILE A 251 -17.37 -1.24 -11.68
CA ILE A 251 -16.89 -1.41 -10.31
C ILE A 251 -16.14 -2.72 -10.16
N VAL A 252 -15.09 -2.70 -9.33
CA VAL A 252 -14.33 -3.89 -8.91
C VAL A 252 -14.48 -4.04 -7.41
N TYR A 253 -14.91 -5.20 -6.91
CA TYR A 253 -15.30 -5.38 -5.52
C TYR A 253 -15.10 -6.81 -5.01
N SER A 254 -15.06 -6.97 -3.68
CA SER A 254 -15.27 -8.25 -3.02
C SER A 254 -16.64 -8.22 -2.31
N PRO A 255 -17.56 -9.17 -2.56
CA PRO A 255 -18.86 -9.19 -1.89
C PRO A 255 -18.73 -9.72 -0.46
N SER A 256 -19.56 -9.19 0.42
CA SER A 256 -19.64 -9.58 1.83
C SER A 256 -21.08 -9.48 2.33
N ILE A 257 -21.36 -10.17 3.43
CA ILE A 257 -22.60 -9.96 4.19
C ILE A 257 -22.36 -8.90 5.26
N ASN A 258 -23.19 -7.86 5.23
CA ASN A 258 -23.31 -6.92 6.33
C ASN A 258 -24.53 -7.27 7.18
N SER A 259 -24.32 -7.55 8.46
CA SER A 259 -25.37 -7.83 9.43
C SER A 259 -25.58 -6.62 10.34
N TRP A 260 -26.66 -5.87 10.14
CA TRP A 260 -26.99 -4.70 10.95
C TRP A 260 -28.40 -4.81 11.56
N GLN A 261 -28.50 -4.71 12.88
CA GLN A 261 -29.77 -4.82 13.61
C GLN A 261 -30.60 -6.08 13.27
N GLY A 262 -29.93 -7.19 12.96
CA GLY A 262 -30.56 -8.47 12.60
C GLY A 262 -31.08 -8.54 11.16
N ILE A 263 -30.78 -7.53 10.33
CA ILE A 263 -31.04 -7.56 8.89
C ILE A 263 -29.70 -7.77 8.19
N ASP A 264 -29.63 -8.86 7.43
CA ASP A 264 -28.49 -9.15 6.56
C ASP A 264 -28.72 -8.53 5.19
N SER A 265 -27.72 -7.81 4.69
CA SER A 265 -27.69 -7.28 3.34
C SER A 265 -26.37 -7.57 2.66
N ILE A 266 -26.41 -7.62 1.34
CA ILE A 266 -25.20 -7.77 0.53
C ILE A 266 -24.52 -6.42 0.42
N GLN A 267 -23.24 -6.38 0.81
CA GLN A 267 -22.37 -5.23 0.70
C GLN A 267 -21.19 -5.56 -0.23
N LEU A 268 -20.85 -4.62 -1.10
CA LEU A 268 -19.70 -4.68 -1.98
C LEU A 268 -18.55 -3.89 -1.36
N ASP A 269 -17.48 -4.58 -0.98
CA ASP A 269 -16.23 -3.94 -0.57
C ASP A 269 -15.46 -3.51 -1.82
N LEU A 270 -15.64 -2.23 -2.19
CA LEU A 270 -15.13 -1.63 -3.40
C LEU A 270 -13.60 -1.52 -3.36
N ARG A 271 -12.97 -2.08 -4.40
CA ARG A 271 -11.54 -2.02 -4.66
C ARG A 271 -11.19 -0.86 -5.57
N ASP A 272 -11.96 -0.67 -6.63
CA ASP A 272 -11.75 0.37 -7.62
C ASP A 272 -13.03 0.64 -8.42
N LEU A 273 -13.12 1.79 -9.06
CA LEU A 273 -14.19 2.12 -9.99
C LEU A 273 -13.67 2.88 -11.21
N ARG A 274 -14.40 2.75 -12.31
CA ARG A 274 -14.26 3.58 -13.50
C ARG A 274 -15.58 4.28 -13.77
N ILE A 275 -15.53 5.60 -13.99
CA ILE A 275 -16.68 6.37 -14.44
C ILE A 275 -16.78 6.22 -15.96
N ASN A 276 -17.91 5.74 -16.45
CA ASN A 276 -18.18 5.66 -17.88
C ASN A 276 -18.66 7.03 -18.36
N ASP A 277 -17.73 7.82 -18.86
CA ASP A 277 -18.04 8.99 -19.69
C ASP A 277 -18.54 8.44 -21.04
N GLY A 278 -19.86 8.35 -21.19
CA GLY A 278 -20.53 7.73 -22.35
C GLY A 278 -20.07 8.23 -23.72
#